data_AF-A0A2V8XZ11-F1
#
_entry.id   AF-A0A2V8XZ11-F1
#
_cell.length_a   1.000
_cell.length_b   1.000
_cell.length_c   1.000
_cell.angle_alpha   90.00
_cell.angle_beta   90.00
_cell.angle_gamma   90.00
#
_symmetry.space_group_name_H-M   'P 1'
#
loop_
_entity.id
_entity.type
_entity.pdbx_description
1 polymer ?
#
loop_
_entity_poly.entity_id
_entity_poly.type
_entity_poly.pdbx_seq_one_letter_code
_entity_poly.pdbx_strand_id
1 'polypeptide(L)'
;MSRGRIGTVLEMIKFEHSVFALPFALTGALLAARAARHEWPTLRQILWIVVAMVAARSAAMTTNRIVDLRYDRENPRTKLRALVTGALSLEFAWFFNILAVVIFFVAAWQLNPLALKLAPLAIAILFFYSFTKRFTNWSHL
;
A
#
# COMPACT_ATOMS: atom_id res chain seq x y z
N MET A 1 -21.51 -15.14 9.11
CA MET A 1 -21.03 -15.84 7.89
C MET A 1 -19.50 -15.90 7.95
N SER A 2 -18.93 -17.09 8.13
CA SER A 2 -17.47 -17.30 8.17
C SER A 2 -16.88 -16.99 6.80
N ARG A 3 -16.34 -15.77 6.61
CA ARG A 3 -15.49 -15.47 5.44
C ARG A 3 -14.21 -16.30 5.62
N GLY A 4 -13.88 -17.16 4.66
CA GLY A 4 -12.64 -17.93 4.69
C GLY A 4 -11.41 -17.02 4.84
N ARG A 5 -10.28 -17.57 5.32
CA ARG A 5 -9.04 -16.81 5.60
C ARG A 5 -8.62 -15.86 4.47
N ILE A 6 -8.83 -16.26 3.21
CA ILE A 6 -8.54 -15.46 2.01
C ILE A 6 -9.42 -14.20 1.95
N GLY A 7 -10.70 -14.29 2.29
CA GLY A 7 -11.60 -13.14 2.34
C GLY A 7 -11.19 -12.13 3.41
N THR A 8 -10.70 -12.62 4.56
CA THR A 8 -10.17 -11.77 5.64
C THR A 8 -8.89 -11.04 5.20
N VAL A 9 -8.02 -11.68 4.43
CA VAL A 9 -6.81 -11.06 3.86
C VAL A 9 -7.18 -10.01 2.81
N LEU A 10 -8.11 -10.30 1.90
CA LEU A 10 -8.57 -9.35 0.88
C LEU A 10 -9.26 -8.12 1.49
N GLU A 11 -10.02 -8.31 2.56
CA GLU A 11 -10.64 -7.21 3.33
C GLU A 11 -9.60 -6.43 4.16
N MET A 12 -8.53 -7.09 4.60
CA MET A 12 -7.40 -6.42 5.24
C MET A 12 -6.67 -5.50 4.25
N ILE A 13 -6.48 -5.95 3.02
CA ILE A 13 -5.83 -5.19 1.96
C ILE A 13 -6.72 -4.05 1.45
N LYS A 14 -8.03 -4.11 1.70
CA LYS A 14 -9.04 -3.24 1.09
C LYS A 14 -8.77 -3.12 -0.41
N PHE A 15 -8.70 -4.25 -1.11
CA PHE A 15 -8.37 -4.30 -2.53
C PHE A 15 -9.23 -3.33 -3.36
N GLU A 16 -10.52 -3.23 -3.02
CA GLU A 16 -11.49 -2.27 -3.57
C GLU A 16 -10.99 -0.82 -3.55
N HIS A 17 -10.25 -0.42 -2.51
CA HIS A 17 -9.74 0.93 -2.39
C HIS A 17 -8.50 1.19 -3.26
N SER A 18 -7.79 0.14 -3.67
CA SER A 18 -6.67 0.27 -4.61
C SER A 18 -7.17 0.67 -5.99
N VAL A 19 -8.38 0.23 -6.38
CA VAL A 19 -9.00 0.61 -7.66
C VAL A 19 -9.21 2.12 -7.75
N PHE A 20 -9.61 2.78 -6.66
CA PHE A 20 -9.80 4.23 -6.64
C PHE A 20 -8.50 5.05 -6.73
N ALA A 21 -7.34 4.46 -6.47
CA ALA A 21 -6.05 5.14 -6.66
C ALA A 21 -5.52 5.01 -8.10
N LEU A 22 -6.01 4.05 -8.88
CA LEU A 22 -5.51 3.78 -10.24
C LEU A 22 -5.59 5.01 -11.15
N PRO A 23 -6.68 5.81 -11.15
CA PRO A 23 -6.75 7.00 -12.00
C PRO A 23 -5.60 7.97 -11.76
N PHE A 24 -5.18 8.19 -10.51
CA PHE A 24 -4.09 9.12 -10.17
C PHE A 24 -2.72 8.60 -10.64
N ALA A 25 -2.46 7.31 -10.46
CA ALA A 25 -1.21 6.71 -10.92
C ALA A 25 -1.12 6.69 -12.45
N LEU A 26 -2.23 6.37 -13.13
CA LEU A 26 -2.29 6.29 -14.58
C LEU A 26 -2.28 7.68 -15.24
N THR A 27 -2.90 8.70 -14.66
CA THR A 27 -2.81 10.08 -15.15
C THR A 27 -1.39 10.62 -15.01
N GLY A 28 -0.72 10.35 -13.87
CA GLY A 28 0.69 10.68 -13.69
C GLY A 28 1.60 9.98 -14.71
N ALA A 29 1.35 8.70 -14.96
CA ALA A 29 2.08 7.93 -15.98
C ALA A 29 1.89 8.50 -17.39
N LEU A 30 0.65 8.84 -17.74
CA LEU A 30 0.31 9.44 -19.03
C LEU A 30 0.96 10.81 -19.20
N LEU A 31 0.91 11.66 -18.16
CA LEU A 31 1.53 12.98 -18.18
C LEU A 31 3.05 12.86 -18.34
N ALA A 32 3.69 11.95 -17.61
CA ALA A 32 5.13 11.70 -17.72
C ALA A 32 5.53 11.18 -19.12
N ALA A 33 4.75 10.24 -19.68
CA ALA A 33 4.99 9.71 -21.03
C ALA A 33 4.84 10.80 -22.10
N ARG A 34 3.80 11.62 -21.99
CA ARG A 34 3.56 12.74 -22.90
C ARG A 34 4.60 13.84 -22.79
N ALA A 35 5.06 14.17 -21.58
CA ALA A 35 6.07 15.19 -21.37
C ALA A 35 7.48 14.75 -21.79
N ALA A 36 7.84 13.48 -21.55
CA ALA A 36 9.19 12.99 -21.83
C ALA A 36 9.40 12.59 -23.29
N ARG A 37 8.38 12.00 -23.94
CA ARG A 37 8.54 11.38 -25.27
C ARG A 37 7.40 11.67 -26.25
N HIS A 38 6.40 12.45 -25.85
CA HIS A 38 5.15 12.62 -26.62
C HIS A 38 4.41 11.31 -26.96
N GLU A 39 4.74 10.22 -26.26
CA GLU A 39 4.23 8.87 -26.49
C GLU A 39 3.16 8.49 -25.45
N TRP A 40 2.50 7.35 -25.71
CA TRP A 40 1.59 6.72 -24.75
C TRP A 40 2.34 5.70 -23.89
N PRO A 41 1.93 5.51 -22.61
CA PRO A 41 2.49 4.46 -21.78
C PRO A 41 2.24 3.09 -22.42
N THR A 42 3.29 2.26 -22.50
CA THR A 42 3.16 0.89 -22.98
C THR A 42 2.32 0.04 -22.02
N LEU A 43 1.65 -1.00 -22.52
CA LEU A 43 0.87 -1.92 -21.69
C LEU A 43 1.71 -2.54 -20.56
N ARG A 44 2.99 -2.81 -20.83
CA ARG A 44 3.97 -3.29 -19.83
C ARG A 44 4.15 -2.27 -18.70
N GLN A 45 4.30 -0.98 -19.01
CA GLN A 45 4.44 0.07 -17.99
C GLN A 45 3.16 0.19 -17.17
N ILE A 46 1.99 0.19 -17.81
CA ILE A 46 0.69 0.23 -17.13
C ILE A 46 0.57 -0.93 -16.14
N LEU A 47 0.89 -2.14 -16.57
CA LEU A 47 0.84 -3.34 -15.72
C LEU A 47 1.74 -3.18 -14.48
N TRP A 48 3.01 -2.80 -14.66
CA TRP A 48 3.93 -2.64 -13.53
C TRP A 48 3.56 -1.46 -12.62
N ILE A 49 2.96 -0.40 -13.14
CA ILE A 49 2.43 0.71 -12.32
C ILE A 49 1.28 0.23 -11.44
N VAL A 50 0.35 -0.54 -12.00
CA VAL A 50 -0.75 -1.15 -11.23
C VAL A 50 -0.20 -2.05 -10.12
N VAL A 51 0.74 -2.93 -10.46
CA VAL A 51 1.40 -3.82 -9.48
C VAL A 51 2.09 -3.01 -8.37
N ALA A 52 2.90 -2.01 -8.73
CA ALA A 52 3.58 -1.16 -7.77
C ALA A 52 2.60 -0.45 -6.85
N MET A 53 1.52 0.12 -7.39
CA MET A 53 0.56 0.89 -6.63
C MET A 53 -0.25 0.00 -5.66
N VAL A 54 -0.69 -1.18 -6.10
CA VAL A 54 -1.39 -2.15 -5.23
C VAL A 54 -0.45 -2.64 -4.13
N ALA A 55 0.81 -2.94 -4.46
CA ALA A 55 1.81 -3.39 -3.50
C ALA A 55 2.13 -2.32 -2.43
N ALA A 56 2.40 -1.09 -2.86
CA ALA A 56 2.67 0.04 -1.98
C ALA A 56 1.49 0.33 -1.03
N ARG A 57 0.27 0.32 -1.56
CA ARG A 57 -0.93 0.54 -0.74
C ARG A 57 -1.17 -0.59 0.26
N SER A 58 -0.92 -1.83 -0.16
CA SER A 58 -1.02 -3.01 0.71
C SER A 58 -0.02 -2.94 1.85
N ALA A 59 1.23 -2.57 1.57
CA ALA A 59 2.29 -2.38 2.57
C ALA A 59 1.94 -1.24 3.55
N ALA A 60 1.51 -0.08 3.03
CA ALA A 60 1.12 1.06 3.83
C ALA A 60 -0.06 0.74 4.76
N MET A 61 -1.10 0.06 4.26
CA MET A 61 -2.26 -0.30 5.08
C MET A 61 -1.93 -1.35 6.14
N THR A 62 -1.08 -2.32 5.79
CA THR A 62 -0.64 -3.35 6.72
C THR A 62 0.19 -2.75 7.84
N THR A 63 1.16 -1.90 7.49
CA THR A 63 1.99 -1.19 8.47
C THR A 63 1.15 -0.31 9.38
N ASN A 64 0.20 0.46 8.84
CA ASN A 64 -0.75 1.24 9.64
C ASN A 64 -1.48 0.37 10.67
N ARG A 65 -2.02 -0.79 10.27
CA ARG A 65 -2.75 -1.70 11.17
C ARG A 65 -1.85 -2.33 12.23
N ILE A 66 -0.60 -2.64 11.89
CA ILE A 66 0.39 -3.17 12.83
C ILE A 66 0.75 -2.11 13.88
N VAL A 67 1.10 -0.89 13.43
CA VAL A 67 1.50 0.23 14.28
C VAL A 67 0.35 0.68 15.19
N ASP A 68 -0.87 0.73 14.65
CA ASP A 68 -2.05 1.18 15.39
C ASP A 68 -2.70 0.07 16.24
N LEU A 69 -2.17 -1.16 16.26
CA LEU A 69 -2.82 -2.32 16.89
C LEU A 69 -3.24 -2.11 18.35
N ARG A 70 -2.40 -1.46 19.16
CA ARG A 70 -2.73 -1.18 20.57
C ARG A 70 -3.88 -0.17 20.68
N TYR A 71 -3.82 0.90 19.92
CA TYR A 71 -4.86 1.94 19.89
C TYR A 71 -6.17 1.43 19.28
N ASP A 72 -6.07 0.56 18.26
CA ASP A 72 -7.22 -0.04 17.60
C ASP A 72 -8.02 -0.96 18.54
N ARG A 73 -7.35 -1.58 19.53
CA ARG A 73 -7.98 -2.40 20.60
C ARG A 73 -8.81 -1.56 21.57
N GLU A 74 -8.38 -0.35 21.84
CA GLU A 74 -9.05 0.54 22.81
C GLU A 74 -10.25 1.26 22.17
N ASN A 75 -10.16 1.58 20.88
CA ASN A 75 -11.19 2.34 20.16
C ASN A 75 -12.39 1.45 19.74
N PRO A 76 -13.62 1.71 20.25
CA PRO A 76 -14.84 0.95 19.93
C PRO A 76 -15.10 0.75 18.43
N ARG A 77 -14.71 1.72 17.60
CA ARG A 77 -14.92 1.68 16.15
C ARG A 77 -14.02 0.66 15.43
N THR A 78 -12.86 0.34 16.00
CA THR A 78 -11.81 -0.47 15.35
C THR A 78 -11.58 -1.81 16.03
N LYS A 79 -12.28 -2.11 17.12
CA LYS A 79 -12.14 -3.38 17.87
C LYS A 79 -12.44 -4.62 17.03
N LEU A 80 -13.22 -4.50 15.96
CA LEU A 80 -13.59 -5.60 15.06
C LEU A 80 -12.56 -5.85 13.94
N ARG A 81 -11.45 -5.11 13.89
CA ARG A 81 -10.40 -5.34 12.87
C ARG A 81 -9.78 -6.72 13.06
N ALA A 82 -9.50 -7.41 11.95
CA ALA A 82 -9.00 -8.79 11.96
C ALA A 82 -7.69 -9.00 12.76
N LEU A 83 -6.80 -8.00 12.79
CA LEU A 83 -5.57 -8.05 13.57
C LEU A 83 -5.83 -7.85 15.08
N VAL A 84 -6.88 -7.10 15.43
CA VAL A 84 -7.31 -6.85 16.81
C VAL A 84 -8.01 -8.08 17.39
N THR A 85 -8.92 -8.66 16.61
CA THR A 85 -9.71 -9.84 17.01
C THR A 85 -8.91 -11.15 16.99
N GLY A 86 -7.67 -11.13 16.47
CA GLY A 86 -6.83 -12.32 16.34
C GLY A 86 -7.22 -13.24 15.18
N ALA A 87 -8.17 -12.82 14.33
CA ALA A 87 -8.53 -13.55 13.11
C ALA A 87 -7.36 -13.64 12.10
N LEU A 88 -6.40 -12.69 12.19
CA LEU A 88 -5.13 -12.69 11.48
C LEU A 88 -3.98 -12.59 12.48
N SER A 89 -2.96 -13.44 12.34
CA SER A 89 -1.78 -13.39 13.20
C SER A 89 -0.90 -12.18 12.87
N LEU A 90 -0.22 -11.65 13.89
CA LEU A 90 0.73 -10.55 13.71
C LEU A 90 1.91 -10.95 12.82
N GLU A 91 2.37 -12.20 12.94
CA GLU A 91 3.40 -12.79 12.11
C GLU A 91 3.01 -12.80 10.63
N PHE A 92 1.76 -13.21 10.33
CA PHE A 92 1.25 -13.17 8.96
C PHE A 92 1.18 -11.73 8.43
N ALA A 93 0.76 -10.77 9.25
CA ALA A 93 0.73 -9.36 8.85
C ALA A 93 2.12 -8.83 8.51
N TRP A 94 3.14 -9.15 9.31
CA TRP A 94 4.53 -8.78 9.01
C TRP A 94 5.05 -9.46 7.75
N PHE A 95 4.80 -10.77 7.59
CA PHE A 95 5.18 -11.51 6.39
C PHE A 95 4.54 -10.89 5.13
N PHE A 96 3.23 -10.60 5.19
CA PHE A 96 2.51 -9.96 4.11
C PHE A 96 3.07 -8.57 3.80
N ASN A 97 3.41 -7.78 4.82
CA ASN A 97 4.03 -6.47 4.63
C ASN A 97 5.37 -6.57 3.88
N ILE A 98 6.25 -7.48 4.32
CA ILE A 98 7.55 -7.70 3.69
C ILE A 98 7.37 -8.14 2.24
N LEU A 99 6.46 -9.08 1.99
CA LEU A 99 6.14 -9.55 0.65
C LEU A 99 5.64 -8.41 -0.24
N ALA A 100 4.73 -7.56 0.25
CA ALA A 100 4.23 -6.41 -0.48
C ALA A 100 5.33 -5.40 -0.81
N VAL A 101 6.25 -5.13 0.14
CA VAL A 101 7.42 -4.28 -0.10
C VAL A 101 8.32 -4.89 -1.18
N VAL A 102 8.61 -6.18 -1.13
CA VAL A 102 9.42 -6.86 -2.16
C VAL A 102 8.76 -6.74 -3.54
N ILE A 103 7.45 -7.00 -3.64
CA ILE A 103 6.71 -6.86 -4.91
C ILE A 103 6.79 -5.40 -5.43
N PHE A 104 6.69 -4.41 -4.55
CA PHE A 104 6.84 -3.01 -4.91
C PHE A 104 8.23 -2.70 -5.49
N PHE A 105 9.30 -3.17 -4.86
CA PHE A 105 10.66 -2.98 -5.36
C PHE A 105 10.89 -3.69 -6.71
N VAL A 106 10.38 -4.90 -6.88
CA VAL A 106 10.44 -5.63 -8.16
C VAL A 106 9.70 -4.86 -9.27
N ALA A 107 8.50 -4.33 -8.96
CA ALA A 107 7.76 -3.53 -9.92
C ALA A 107 8.48 -2.21 -10.27
N ALA A 108 9.07 -1.54 -9.29
CA ALA A 108 9.87 -0.33 -9.51
C ALA A 108 11.10 -0.61 -10.39
N TRP A 109 11.79 -1.72 -10.16
CA TRP A 109 12.92 -2.16 -10.99
C TRP A 109 12.50 -2.41 -12.45
N GLN A 110 11.33 -3.03 -12.66
CA GLN A 110 10.82 -3.32 -14.00
C GLN A 110 10.33 -2.08 -14.76
N LEU A 111 10.00 -1.01 -14.05
CA LEU A 111 9.60 0.27 -14.64
C LEU A 111 10.79 1.05 -15.18
N ASN A 112 11.74 1.41 -14.32
CA ASN A 112 12.99 2.07 -14.70
C ASN A 112 13.94 2.24 -13.49
N PRO A 113 15.25 2.49 -13.71
CA PRO A 113 16.22 2.69 -12.64
C PRO A 113 15.92 3.88 -11.71
N LEU A 114 15.29 4.95 -12.21
CA LEU A 114 14.95 6.11 -11.39
C LEU A 114 13.83 5.78 -10.38
N ALA A 115 12.80 5.04 -10.82
CA ALA A 115 11.74 4.54 -9.96
C ALA A 115 12.29 3.65 -8.85
N LEU A 116 13.27 2.79 -9.16
CA LEU A 116 13.94 1.97 -8.15
C LEU A 116 14.73 2.80 -7.13
N LYS A 117 15.43 3.86 -7.58
CA LYS A 117 16.16 4.76 -6.67
C LYS A 117 15.22 5.55 -5.75
N LEU A 118 14.02 5.89 -6.21
CA LEU A 118 13.01 6.61 -5.44
C LEU A 118 12.14 5.69 -4.56
N ALA A 119 12.09 4.39 -4.85
CA ALA A 119 11.27 3.42 -4.12
C ALA A 119 11.54 3.39 -2.60
N PRO A 120 12.80 3.44 -2.10
CA PRO A 120 13.07 3.51 -0.66
C PRO A 120 12.45 4.74 0.00
N LEU A 121 12.56 5.91 -0.66
CA LEU A 121 11.97 7.15 -0.17
C LEU A 121 10.44 7.06 -0.11
N ALA A 122 9.81 6.50 -1.15
CA ALA A 122 8.37 6.30 -1.19
C ALA A 122 7.88 5.41 -0.04
N ILE A 123 8.52 4.27 0.21
CA ILE A 123 8.19 3.39 1.35
C ILE A 123 8.43 4.10 2.68
N ALA A 124 9.53 4.83 2.81
CA ALA A 124 9.84 5.57 4.03
C ALA A 124 8.72 6.57 4.37
N ILE A 125 8.23 7.33 3.38
CA ILE A 125 7.10 8.26 3.56
C ILE A 125 5.82 7.51 3.96
N LEU A 126 5.49 6.42 3.28
CA LEU A 126 4.29 5.62 3.57
C LEU A 126 4.31 5.03 4.99
N PHE A 127 5.48 4.58 5.45
CA PHE A 127 5.63 4.04 6.79
C PHE A 127 5.65 5.15 7.83
N PHE A 128 6.37 6.24 7.56
CA PHE A 128 6.43 7.41 8.43
C PHE A 128 5.05 8.01 8.70
N TYR A 129 4.19 8.09 7.67
CA TYR A 129 2.79 8.50 7.81
C TYR A 129 2.05 7.73 8.92
N SER A 130 2.32 6.43 9.08
CA SER A 130 1.66 5.62 10.11
C SER A 130 1.98 6.10 11.54
N PHE A 131 3.10 6.78 11.72
CA PHE A 131 3.54 7.32 13.01
C PHE A 131 3.16 8.78 13.24
N THR A 132 2.79 9.54 12.19
CA THR A 132 2.54 10.99 12.31
C THR A 132 1.46 11.32 13.32
N LYS A 133 0.42 10.47 13.43
CA LYS A 133 -0.67 10.59 14.41
C LYS A 133 -0.23 10.65 15.88
N ARG A 134 1.01 10.25 16.18
CA ARG A 134 1.58 10.22 17.54
C ARG A 134 2.30 11.52 17.92
N PHE A 135 2.75 12.29 16.93
CA PHE A 135 3.64 13.43 17.13
C PHE A 135 3.09 14.72 16.56
N THR A 136 2.10 14.65 15.65
CA THR A 136 1.56 15.83 14.99
C THR A 136 0.07 15.69 14.67
N ASN A 137 -0.66 16.80 14.79
CA ASN A 137 -2.05 16.92 14.34
C ASN A 137 -2.16 17.08 12.81
N TRP A 138 -1.03 17.19 12.11
CA TRP A 138 -0.95 17.46 10.67
C TRP A 138 -0.94 16.17 9.83
N SER A 139 -1.43 15.05 10.39
CA SER A 139 -1.49 13.75 9.70
C SER A 139 -2.41 13.71 8.48
N HIS A 140 -3.04 14.84 8.12
CA HIS A 140 -3.94 14.95 6.98
C HIS A 140 -3.30 15.67 5.77
N LEU A 141 -2.13 16.29 5.95
CA LEU A 141 -1.30 16.78 4.85
C LEU A 141 -0.56 15.62 4.17
#